data_AF-A0A535MM03-F1
#
_entry.id   AF-A0A535MM03-F1
#
_cell.length_a   1.000
_cell.length_b   1.000
_cell.length_c   1.000
_cell.angle_alpha   90.00
_cell.angle_beta   90.00
_cell.angle_gamma   90.00
#
_symmetry.space_group_name_H-M   'P 1'
#
loop_
_entity.id
_entity.type
_entity.pdbx_description
1 polymer ?
#
loop_
_entity_poly.entity_id
_entity_poly.type
_entity_poly.pdbx_seq_one_letter_code
_entity_poly.pdbx_strand_id
1 'polypeptide(L)'
;MIRLATRGSALALVQARMAADALHRLHPREVFELTPIETCGDRAQTVALTEVQQEGVFVKELEQALLDGRADLAVHSAKDLPTLMAPPLVLAAFLPRADARDVLITRTGQGLRDLPAGSRIGTGSPRRAAQV
;
A
#
# COMPACT_ATOMS: atom_id res chain seq x y z
N MET A 1 -22.68 8.55 5.45
CA MET A 1 -21.72 8.30 4.36
C MET A 1 -20.33 8.52 4.92
N ILE A 2 -19.46 7.53 4.79
CA ILE A 2 -18.10 7.48 5.33
C ILE A 2 -17.14 7.36 4.15
N ARG A 3 -16.16 8.25 4.07
CA ARG A 3 -15.20 8.38 2.96
C ARG A 3 -13.90 7.67 3.31
N LEU A 4 -13.52 6.71 2.47
CA LEU A 4 -12.30 5.92 2.59
C LEU A 4 -11.26 6.47 1.61
N ALA A 5 -10.31 7.25 2.12
CA ALA A 5 -9.13 7.65 1.37
C ALA A 5 -8.31 6.43 0.97
N THR A 6 -7.91 6.38 -0.30
CA THR A 6 -7.04 5.34 -0.85
C THR A 6 -6.20 5.89 -1.98
N ARG A 7 -5.11 5.21 -2.33
CA ARG A 7 -4.33 5.53 -3.54
C ARG A 7 -5.09 5.09 -4.80
N GLY A 8 -4.77 5.71 -5.93
CA GLY A 8 -5.40 5.40 -7.22
C GLY A 8 -4.94 4.10 -7.91
N SER A 9 -3.90 3.42 -7.39
CA SER A 9 -3.41 2.18 -8.01
C SER A 9 -4.44 1.05 -7.94
N ALA A 10 -4.43 0.13 -8.92
CA ALA A 10 -5.38 -0.99 -8.97
C ALA A 10 -5.39 -1.83 -7.68
N LEU A 11 -4.22 -2.10 -7.10
CA LEU A 11 -4.13 -2.85 -5.84
C LEU A 11 -4.72 -2.05 -4.66
N ALA A 12 -4.47 -0.75 -4.57
CA ALA A 12 -4.99 0.09 -3.49
C ALA A 12 -6.52 0.21 -3.54
N LEU A 13 -7.11 0.30 -4.74
CA LEU A 13 -8.56 0.28 -4.92
C LEU A 13 -9.17 -1.06 -4.48
N VAL A 14 -8.53 -2.18 -4.80
CA VAL A 14 -8.96 -3.51 -4.32
C VAL A 14 -8.90 -3.58 -2.80
N GLN A 15 -7.81 -3.12 -2.18
CA GLN A 15 -7.68 -3.11 -0.72
C GLN A 15 -8.74 -2.22 -0.05
N ALA A 16 -9.03 -1.06 -0.61
CA ALA A 16 -10.07 -0.16 -0.10
C ALA A 16 -11.47 -0.75 -0.26
N ARG A 17 -11.74 -1.45 -1.37
CA ARG A 17 -13.00 -2.19 -1.56
C ARG A 17 -13.15 -3.30 -0.52
N MET A 18 -12.10 -4.09 -0.27
CA MET A 18 -12.11 -5.13 0.75
C MET A 18 -12.44 -4.57 2.15
N ALA A 19 -11.88 -3.40 2.49
CA ALA A 19 -12.18 -2.72 3.74
C ALA A 19 -13.64 -2.22 3.78
N ALA A 20 -14.10 -1.56 2.71
CA ALA A 20 -15.48 -1.10 2.59
C ALA A 20 -16.49 -2.25 2.71
N ASP A 21 -16.23 -3.38 2.05
CA ASP A 21 -17.10 -4.56 2.09
C ASP A 21 -17.15 -5.17 3.50
N ALA A 22 -16.01 -5.20 4.20
CA ALA A 22 -15.95 -5.66 5.59
C ALA A 22 -16.74 -4.76 6.54
N LEU A 23 -16.61 -3.44 6.39
CA LEU A 23 -17.35 -2.47 7.19
C LEU A 23 -18.85 -2.51 6.86
N HIS A 24 -19.22 -2.63 5.59
CA HIS A 24 -20.62 -2.71 5.16
C HIS A 24 -21.34 -3.95 5.73
N ARG A 25 -20.65 -5.10 5.83
CA ARG A 25 -21.23 -6.28 6.49
C ARG A 25 -21.57 -6.05 7.96
N LEU A 26 -20.79 -5.23 8.66
CA LEU A 26 -21.00 -4.89 10.07
C LEU A 26 -21.99 -3.72 10.25
N HIS A 27 -22.04 -2.81 9.27
CA HIS A 27 -22.87 -1.62 9.27
C HIS A 27 -23.67 -1.48 7.96
N PRO A 28 -24.70 -2.31 7.73
CA PRO A 28 -25.38 -2.38 6.43
C PRO A 28 -26.13 -1.11 6.02
N ARG A 29 -26.42 -0.23 7.00
CA ARG A 29 -27.09 1.06 6.76
C ARG A 29 -26.12 2.18 6.40
N GLU A 30 -24.82 1.97 6.62
CA GLU A 30 -23.80 2.96 6.29
C GLU A 30 -23.34 2.80 4.84
N VAL A 31 -23.08 3.95 4.22
CA VAL A 31 -22.52 4.02 2.86
C VAL A 31 -21.03 4.31 2.99
N PHE A 32 -20.20 3.41 2.47
CA PHE A 32 -18.74 3.55 2.44
C PHE A 32 -18.30 3.89 1.02
N GLU A 33 -17.84 5.12 0.82
CA GLU A 33 -17.39 5.63 -0.49
C GLU A 33 -15.86 5.62 -0.56
N LEU A 34 -15.31 5.12 -1.66
CA LEU A 34 -13.87 5.19 -1.91
C LEU A 34 -13.53 6.58 -2.46
N THR A 35 -12.55 7.24 -1.87
CA THR A 35 -12.05 8.54 -2.30
C THR A 35 -10.59 8.37 -2.74
N PRO A 36 -10.33 8.14 -4.05
CA PRO A 36 -8.96 8.04 -4.55
C PRO A 36 -8.23 9.39 -4.40
N ILE A 37 -7.02 9.35 -3.86
CA ILE A 37 -6.15 10.50 -3.69
C ILE A 37 -4.84 10.22 -4.41
N GLU A 38 -4.40 11.17 -5.22
CA GLU A 38 -3.13 11.10 -5.92
C GLU A 38 -1.98 11.52 -4.98
N THR A 39 -1.03 10.62 -4.75
CA THR A 39 0.13 10.88 -3.87
C THR A 39 1.34 11.37 -4.64
N CYS A 40 2.28 12.06 -3.99
CA CYS A 40 3.56 12.41 -4.63
C CYS A 40 4.30 11.19 -5.15
N GLY A 41 4.22 10.05 -4.44
CA GLY A 41 4.82 8.79 -4.90
C GLY A 41 4.20 8.24 -6.18
N ASP A 42 2.94 8.54 -6.48
CA ASP A 42 2.32 8.15 -7.75
C ASP A 42 2.83 9.01 -8.93
N ARG A 43 3.25 10.25 -8.65
CA ARG A 43 3.82 11.17 -9.65
C ARG A 43 5.30 10.91 -9.94
N ALA A 44 6.03 10.29 -9.02
CA ALA A 44 7.48 10.09 -9.09
C ALA A 44 7.88 8.66 -9.53
N GLN A 45 7.27 8.11 -10.59
CA GLN A 45 7.54 6.74 -11.06
C GLN A 45 8.94 6.52 -11.67
N THR A 46 9.67 7.60 -11.99
CA THR A 46 10.99 7.58 -12.63
C THR A 46 12.18 7.63 -11.67
N VAL A 47 11.94 7.80 -10.36
CA VAL A 47 12.99 7.96 -9.34
C VAL A 47 13.13 6.65 -8.56
N ALA A 48 14.36 6.20 -8.32
CA ALA A 48 14.57 4.97 -7.57
C ALA A 48 14.04 5.12 -6.13
N LEU A 49 13.37 4.11 -5.58
CA LEU A 49 12.88 4.11 -4.19
C LEU A 49 13.98 4.44 -3.16
N THR A 50 15.24 4.15 -3.48
CA THR A 50 16.42 4.48 -2.67
C THR A 50 16.78 5.96 -2.65
N GLU A 51 16.39 6.70 -3.69
CA GLU A 51 16.61 8.15 -3.83
C GLU A 51 15.48 8.95 -3.17
N VAL A 52 14.30 8.36 -3.05
CA VAL A 52 13.16 8.93 -2.32
C VAL A 52 13.31 8.61 -0.83
N GLN A 53 14.26 9.26 -0.15
CA GLN A 53 14.51 9.13 1.29
C GLN A 53 13.43 9.76 2.19
N GLN A 54 12.21 9.99 1.71
CA GLN A 54 11.14 10.51 2.55
C GLN A 54 10.27 9.35 3.06
N GLU A 55 10.40 9.06 4.36
CA GLU A 55 9.46 8.22 5.07
C GLU A 55 8.03 8.81 4.88
N GLY A 56 7.09 8.00 4.39
CA GLY A 56 5.69 8.44 4.22
C GLY A 56 5.30 9.04 2.85
N VAL A 57 6.09 8.88 1.79
CA VAL A 57 5.78 9.38 0.41
C VAL A 57 4.42 8.91 -0.14
N PHE A 58 3.92 7.77 0.35
CA PHE A 58 2.62 7.21 -0.05
C PHE A 58 1.51 7.43 0.98
N VAL A 59 1.83 8.08 2.10
CA VAL A 59 0.97 8.15 3.29
C VAL A 59 0.53 9.59 3.57
N LYS A 60 1.42 10.55 3.36
CA LYS A 60 1.22 11.96 3.73
C LYS A 60 -0.07 12.57 3.17
N GLU A 61 -0.41 12.36 1.90
CA GLU A 61 -1.61 12.96 1.31
C GLU A 61 -2.91 12.34 1.83
N LEU A 62 -2.87 11.05 2.20
CA LEU A 62 -4.01 10.36 2.80
C LEU A 62 -4.19 10.81 4.26
N GLU A 63 -3.10 10.92 5.02
CA GLU A 63 -3.13 11.49 6.38
C GLU A 63 -3.65 12.92 6.37
N GLN A 64 -3.18 13.76 5.45
CA GLN A 64 -3.68 15.13 5.31
C GLN A 64 -5.17 15.16 4.98
N ALA A 65 -5.67 14.20 4.19
CA ALA A 65 -7.10 14.11 3.91
C ALA A 65 -7.94 13.77 5.14
N LEU A 66 -7.40 12.97 6.08
CA LEU A 66 -8.04 12.73 7.37
C LEU A 66 -8.02 13.98 8.24
N LEU A 67 -6.87 14.64 8.34
CA LEU A 67 -6.69 15.85 9.14
C LEU A 67 -7.55 17.02 8.66
N ASP A 68 -7.71 17.17 7.34
CA ASP A 68 -8.55 18.20 6.72
C ASP A 68 -10.05 17.85 6.77
N GLY A 69 -10.43 16.66 7.24
CA GLY A 69 -11.81 16.18 7.19
C GLY A 69 -12.32 15.91 5.77
N ARG A 70 -11.42 15.75 4.78
CA ARG A 70 -11.75 15.35 3.39
C ARG A 70 -12.04 13.85 3.27
N ALA A 71 -11.54 13.06 4.22
CA ALA A 71 -11.85 11.65 4.38
C ALA A 71 -12.05 11.30 5.87
N ASP A 72 -12.70 10.17 6.13
CA ASP A 72 -13.03 9.72 7.48
C ASP A 72 -12.16 8.52 7.90
N LEU A 73 -11.72 7.71 6.92
CA LEU A 73 -10.82 6.57 7.08
C LEU A 73 -9.79 6.56 5.96
N ALA A 74 -8.61 5.98 6.19
CA ALA A 74 -7.61 5.75 5.15
C ALA A 74 -7.22 4.27 5.10
N VAL A 75 -7.05 3.74 3.89
CA VAL A 75 -6.67 2.34 3.67
C VAL A 75 -5.28 2.28 3.04
N HIS A 76 -4.38 1.54 3.69
CA HIS A 76 -3.00 1.36 3.26
C HIS A 76 -2.60 -0.12 3.19
N SER A 77 -1.60 -0.41 2.36
CA SER A 77 -0.78 -1.60 2.58
C SER A 77 0.07 -1.40 3.83
N ALA A 78 -0.03 -2.31 4.81
CA ALA A 78 0.60 -2.12 6.11
C ALA A 78 2.13 -1.91 6.05
N LYS A 79 2.80 -2.50 5.05
CA LYS A 79 4.25 -2.36 4.84
C LYS A 79 4.68 -0.93 4.43
N ASP A 80 3.75 -0.12 3.96
CA ASP A 80 4.01 1.23 3.45
C ASP A 80 3.72 2.31 4.51
N LEU A 81 3.19 1.91 5.69
CA LEU A 81 2.96 2.81 6.81
C LEU A 81 4.27 3.17 7.52
N PRO A 82 4.41 4.41 8.01
CA PRO A 82 5.52 4.77 8.88
C PRO A 82 5.44 4.00 10.20
N THR A 83 6.56 3.92 10.91
CA THR A 83 6.61 3.28 12.24
C THR A 83 5.85 4.08 13.30
N LEU A 84 5.80 5.40 13.15
CA LEU A 84 5.07 6.33 14.01
C LEU A 84 3.97 7.02 13.21
N MET A 85 2.74 6.99 13.74
CA MET A 85 1.62 7.73 13.16
C MET A 85 1.69 9.20 13.57
N ALA A 86 1.32 10.10 12.65
CA ALA A 86 1.19 11.51 12.95
C ALA A 86 -0.03 11.76 13.88
N PRO A 87 0.14 12.29 15.10
CA PRO A 87 -1.00 12.63 15.94
C PRO A 87 -1.94 13.64 15.25
N PRO A 88 -3.27 13.54 15.43
CA PRO A 88 -4.00 12.60 16.29
C PRO A 88 -4.37 11.27 15.61
N LEU A 89 -3.77 10.93 14.47
CA LEU A 89 -4.14 9.74 13.71
C LEU A 89 -3.71 8.46 14.43
N VAL A 90 -4.52 7.41 14.25
CA VAL A 90 -4.29 6.08 14.85
C VAL A 90 -4.51 4.98 13.83
N LEU A 91 -3.83 3.85 14.02
CA LEU A 91 -4.14 2.62 13.30
C LEU A 91 -5.35 1.95 13.97
N ALA A 92 -6.52 2.12 13.38
CA ALA A 92 -7.78 1.67 13.96
C ALA A 92 -8.04 0.16 13.79
N ALA A 93 -7.58 -0.46 12.69
CA ALA A 93 -7.89 -1.85 12.37
C ALA A 93 -6.94 -2.46 11.33
N PHE A 94 -6.95 -3.80 11.26
CA PHE A 94 -6.36 -4.58 10.18
C PHE A 94 -7.39 -5.57 9.63
N LEU A 95 -7.36 -5.79 8.31
CA LEU A 95 -8.04 -6.92 7.70
C LEU A 95 -7.26 -8.23 7.97
N PRO A 96 -7.89 -9.41 7.82
CA PRO A 96 -7.18 -10.68 7.87
C PRO A 96 -5.96 -10.68 6.94
N ARG A 97 -4.81 -11.14 7.46
CA ARG A 97 -3.54 -11.08 6.73
C ARG A 97 -3.55 -12.07 5.56
N ALA A 98 -3.23 -11.58 4.38
CA ALA A 98 -2.95 -12.43 3.22
C ALA A 98 -1.59 -13.16 3.38
N ASP A 99 -1.28 -14.07 2.46
CA ASP A 99 0.03 -14.72 2.41
C ASP A 99 1.16 -13.68 2.35
N ALA A 100 2.13 -13.80 3.26
CA ALA A 100 3.22 -12.84 3.44
C ALA A 100 4.50 -13.22 2.67
N ARG A 101 4.51 -14.34 1.94
CA ARG A 101 5.69 -14.80 1.20
C ARG A 101 6.02 -13.89 0.02
N ASP A 102 7.32 -13.75 -0.25
CA ASP A 102 7.78 -13.22 -1.52
C ASP A 102 7.59 -14.26 -2.63
N VAL A 103 7.31 -13.81 -3.85
CA VAL A 103 7.14 -14.67 -5.02
C VAL A 103 8.18 -14.30 -6.07
N LEU A 104 8.87 -15.32 -6.60
CA LEU A 104 9.73 -15.18 -7.76
C LEU A 104 8.86 -15.27 -9.02
N ILE A 105 8.97 -14.26 -9.89
CA ILE A 105 8.29 -14.24 -11.18
C ILE A 105 9.34 -14.41 -12.27
N THR A 106 9.29 -15.54 -12.97
CA THR A 106 10.13 -15.83 -14.15
C THR A 106 9.25 -16.10 -15.36
N ARG A 107 9.79 -15.88 -16.56
CA ARG A 107 9.06 -16.22 -17.80
C ARG A 107 8.93 -17.73 -17.99
N THR A 108 9.90 -18.48 -17.50
CA THR A 108 10.05 -19.93 -17.71
C THR A 108 9.53 -20.78 -16.56
N GLY A 109 9.11 -20.16 -15.45
CA GLY A 109 8.68 -20.88 -14.24
C GLY A 109 9.83 -21.49 -13.43
N GLN A 110 11.09 -21.20 -13.78
CA GLN A 110 12.27 -21.69 -13.07
C GLN A 110 12.38 -21.07 -11.66
N GLY A 111 12.93 -21.85 -10.73
CA GLY A 111 13.25 -21.40 -9.39
C GLY A 111 14.51 -20.55 -9.34
N LEU A 112 14.71 -19.86 -8.21
CA LEU A 112 15.85 -18.95 -8.03
C LEU A 112 17.20 -19.65 -8.21
N ARG A 113 17.30 -20.91 -7.74
CA ARG A 113 18.51 -21.74 -7.80
C ARG A 113 18.80 -22.28 -9.21
N ASP A 114 17.80 -22.27 -10.09
CA ASP A 114 17.91 -22.82 -11.45
C ASP A 114 18.25 -21.73 -12.49
N LEU A 115 18.37 -20.47 -12.05
CA LEU A 115 18.72 -19.36 -12.93
C LEU A 115 20.20 -19.48 -13.36
N PRO A 116 20.51 -19.32 -14.67
CA PRO A 116 21.89 -19.29 -15.14
C PRO A 116 22.72 -18.23 -14.42
N ALA A 117 24.00 -18.51 -14.18
CA ALA A 117 24.92 -17.54 -13.62
C ALA A 117 24.96 -16.26 -14.46
N GLY A 118 24.94 -15.09 -13.79
CA GLY A 118 24.84 -13.78 -14.44
C GLY A 118 23.42 -13.32 -14.79
N SER A 119 22.39 -14.09 -14.42
CA SER A 119 21.00 -13.65 -14.56
C SER A 119 20.72 -12.37 -13.78
N ARG A 120 19.92 -11.47 -14.37
CA ARG A 120 19.52 -10.20 -13.75
C ARG A 120 18.17 -10.35 -13.05
N ILE A 121 18.10 -9.96 -11.78
CA ILE A 121 16.88 -9.99 -10.97
C ILE A 121 16.45 -8.56 -10.66
N GLY A 122 15.23 -8.21 -11.06
CA GLY A 122 14.65 -6.89 -10.81
C GLY A 122 13.98 -6.82 -9.45
N THR A 123 14.48 -5.96 -8.56
CA THR A 123 13.81 -5.61 -7.30
C THR A 123 14.18 -4.19 -6.89
N GLY A 124 13.19 -3.39 -6.47
CA GLY A 124 13.41 -2.10 -5.82
C GLY A 124 13.58 -2.20 -4.31
N SER A 125 13.52 -3.40 -3.73
CA SER A 125 13.61 -3.64 -2.29
C SER A 125 15.03 -4.00 -1.88
N PRO A 126 15.71 -3.20 -1.03
CA PRO A 126 17.01 -3.54 -0.46
C PRO A 126 16.98 -4.85 0.34
N ARG A 127 15.88 -5.11 1.07
CA ARG A 127 15.69 -6.37 1.82
C ARG A 127 15.79 -7.59 0.91
N ARG A 128 15.08 -7.57 -0.22
CA ARG A 128 15.10 -8.70 -1.17
C ARG A 128 16.46 -8.82 -1.84
N ALA A 129 17.08 -7.70 -2.22
CA ALA A 129 18.40 -7.70 -2.85
C ALA A 129 19.48 -8.29 -1.94
N ALA A 130 19.42 -8.05 -0.62
CA ALA A 130 20.37 -8.60 0.33
C ALA A 130 20.17 -10.10 0.63
N GLN A 131 19.03 -10.68 0.24
CA GLN A 131 18.64 -12.07 0.53
C GLN A 131 18.79 -13.01 -0.68
N VAL A 132 19.13 -12.47 -1.85
CA VAL A 132 19.26 -13.17 -3.14
C VAL A 132 20.73 -13.18 -3.53
#